data_AF-A0A6J6X1F7-F1
#
_entry.id   AF-A0A6J6X1F7-F1
#
_cell.length_a   1.000
_cell.length_b   1.000
_cell.length_c   1.000
_cell.angle_alpha   90.00
_cell.angle_beta   90.00
_cell.angle_gamma   90.00
#
_symmetry.space_group_name_H-M   'P 1'
#
loop_
_entity.id
_entity.type
_entity.pdbx_description
1 polymer ?
#
loop_
_entity_poly.entity_id
_entity_poly.type
_entity_poly.pdbx_seq_one_letter_code
_entity_poly.pdbx_strand_id
1 'polypeptide(L)'
;MNSHDVGRDRGGVAAALATIEVPVVVVSIDTDRLFPARLQAEIVELTPTAKPVKTINSPFGHDGFLIEVESVGEIIRETIELGLKLDLVGR
;
A
#
# COMPACT_ATOMS: atom_id res chain seq x y z
N MET A 1 4.06 7.37 18.55
CA MET A 1 4.14 6.30 17.54
C MET A 1 4.57 6.88 16.18
N ASN A 2 5.66 7.67 16.14
CA ASN A 2 6.17 8.36 14.94
C ASN A 2 7.64 8.03 14.64
N SER A 3 8.13 6.91 15.19
CA SER A 3 9.52 6.46 15.02
C SER A 3 9.66 5.35 13.97
N HIS A 4 8.56 5.01 13.27
CA HIS A 4 8.58 3.96 12.25
C HIS A 4 9.35 4.47 11.03
N ASP A 5 10.38 3.72 10.64
CA ASP A 5 11.25 4.03 9.52
C ASP A 5 11.67 2.71 8.87
N VAL A 6 11.13 2.43 7.68
CA VAL A 6 11.42 1.23 6.90
C VAL A 6 12.85 1.24 6.32
N GLY A 7 13.46 2.42 6.21
CA GLY A 7 14.79 2.65 5.66
C GLY A 7 15.92 2.54 6.68
N ARG A 8 15.60 2.47 7.97
CA ARG A 8 16.57 2.33 9.05
C ARG A 8 17.48 1.13 8.80
N ASP A 9 18.79 1.38 8.80
CA ASP A 9 19.85 0.39 8.55
C ASP A 9 19.76 -0.30 7.16
N ARG A 10 19.02 0.28 6.21
CA ARG A 10 18.82 -0.25 4.84
C ARG A 10 19.17 0.73 3.73
N GLY A 11 19.89 1.81 4.06
CA GLY A 11 20.28 2.84 3.09
C GLY A 11 19.19 3.89 2.83
N GLY A 12 18.18 3.99 3.70
CA GLY A 12 17.07 4.94 3.57
C GLY A 12 15.83 4.34 2.92
N VAL A 13 14.72 5.08 2.96
CA VAL A 13 13.38 4.61 2.54
C VAL A 13 13.38 4.14 1.09
N ALA A 14 13.94 4.93 0.17
CA ALA A 14 14.00 4.58 -1.25
C ALA A 14 14.77 3.28 -1.50
N ALA A 15 15.94 3.10 -0.86
CA ALA A 15 16.72 1.88 -1.00
C ALA A 15 15.97 0.66 -0.45
N ALA A 16 15.30 0.81 0.70
CA ALA A 16 14.53 -0.28 1.29
C ALA A 16 13.32 -0.68 0.43
N LEU A 17 12.54 0.28 -0.05
CA LEU A 17 11.35 0.00 -0.88
C LEU A 17 11.72 -0.59 -2.25
N ALA A 18 12.85 -0.18 -2.84
CA ALA A 18 13.34 -0.71 -4.11
C ALA A 18 13.71 -2.20 -4.06
N THR A 19 13.95 -2.76 -2.86
CA THR A 19 14.27 -4.20 -2.68
C THR A 19 13.06 -5.12 -2.63
N ILE A 20 11.83 -4.59 -2.67
CA ILE A 20 10.64 -5.42 -2.56
C ILE A 20 10.41 -6.17 -3.88
N GLU A 21 10.44 -7.50 -3.81
CA GLU A 21 10.28 -8.38 -4.99
C GLU A 21 8.86 -8.95 -5.15
N VAL A 22 8.04 -8.87 -4.09
CA VAL A 22 6.64 -9.31 -4.11
C VAL A 22 5.73 -8.18 -4.63
N PRO A 23 4.59 -8.48 -5.27
CA PRO A 23 3.65 -7.46 -5.65
C PRO A 23 3.09 -6.73 -4.43
N VAL A 24 2.98 -5.41 -4.54
CA VAL A 24 2.43 -4.57 -3.48
C VAL A 24 1.17 -3.87 -3.97
N VAL A 25 0.13 -3.88 -3.16
CA VAL A 25 -1.08 -3.07 -3.36
C VAL A 25 -1.09 -2.00 -2.27
N VAL A 26 -1.16 -0.73 -2.68
CA VAL A 26 -1.17 0.42 -1.76
C VAL A 26 -2.54 1.07 -1.81
N VAL A 27 -3.11 1.36 -0.64
CA VAL A 27 -4.43 1.98 -0.49
C VAL A 27 -4.28 3.34 0.19
N SER A 28 -4.96 4.35 -0.36
CA SER A 28 -5.08 5.67 0.22
C SER A 28 -6.55 5.97 0.53
N ILE A 29 -6.80 6.64 1.65
CA ILE A 29 -8.09 7.33 1.87
C ILE A 29 -7.88 8.80 1.52
N ASP A 30 -8.74 9.38 0.71
CA ASP A 30 -8.56 10.74 0.18
C ASP A 30 -8.66 11.84 1.26
N THR A 31 -9.42 11.59 2.32
CA THR A 31 -9.56 12.50 3.47
C THR A 31 -8.63 12.19 4.65
N ASP A 32 -7.68 11.23 4.51
CA ASP A 32 -6.74 10.91 5.59
C ASP A 32 -5.83 12.11 5.90
N ARG A 33 -5.84 12.54 7.16
CA ARG A 33 -5.01 13.65 7.66
C ARG A 33 -3.80 13.17 8.45
N LEU A 34 -3.81 11.92 8.92
CA LEU A 34 -2.72 11.32 9.68
C LEU A 34 -1.67 10.73 8.74
N PHE A 35 -2.12 10.02 7.70
CA PHE A 35 -1.27 9.48 6.64
C PHE A 35 -1.76 9.98 5.27
N PRO A 36 -1.49 11.25 4.93
CA PRO A 36 -2.05 11.89 3.74
C PRO A 36 -1.57 11.23 2.44
N ALA A 37 -2.43 11.25 1.41
CA ALA A 37 -2.28 10.56 0.12
C ALA A 37 -0.88 10.60 -0.54
N ARG A 38 -0.12 11.68 -0.31
CA ARG A 38 1.27 11.80 -0.79
C ARG A 38 2.18 10.67 -0.28
N LEU A 39 1.95 10.15 0.92
CA LEU A 39 2.76 9.09 1.51
C LEU A 39 2.53 7.75 0.80
N GLN A 40 1.29 7.47 0.42
CA GLN A 40 0.92 6.29 -0.36
C GLN A 40 1.47 6.39 -1.79
N ALA A 41 1.43 7.59 -2.39
CA ALA A 41 2.06 7.85 -3.69
C ALA A 41 3.57 7.62 -3.64
N GLU A 42 4.26 8.07 -2.59
CA GLU A 42 5.70 7.85 -2.37
C GLU A 42 6.04 6.34 -2.28
N ILE A 43 5.20 5.54 -1.59
CA ILE A 43 5.40 4.08 -1.56
C ILE A 43 5.35 3.48 -2.96
N VAL A 44 4.37 3.87 -3.79
CA VAL A 44 4.24 3.35 -5.16
C VAL A 44 5.37 3.82 -6.06
N GLU A 45 5.80 5.08 -5.94
CA GLU A 45 6.92 5.62 -6.71
C GLU A 45 8.24 4.88 -6.41
N LEU A 46 8.47 4.53 -5.14
CA LEU A 46 9.72 3.92 -4.68
C LEU A 46 9.72 2.39 -4.70
N THR A 47 8.58 1.75 -4.97
CA THR A 47 8.42 0.29 -4.96
C THR A 47 8.12 -0.23 -6.37
N PRO A 48 9.11 -0.80 -7.10
CA PRO A 48 8.95 -1.20 -8.50
C PRO A 48 7.82 -2.22 -8.77
N THR A 49 7.52 -3.05 -7.79
CA THR A 49 6.49 -4.09 -7.88
C THR A 49 5.10 -3.61 -7.47
N ALA A 50 4.98 -2.37 -7.01
CA ALA A 50 3.70 -1.82 -6.57
C ALA A 50 2.75 -1.59 -7.75
N LYS A 51 1.48 -1.92 -7.52
CA LYS A 51 0.39 -1.50 -8.39
C LYS A 51 0.11 0.00 -8.17
N PRO A 52 -0.55 0.68 -9.14
CA PRO A 52 -1.02 2.05 -8.93
C PRO A 52 -1.81 2.18 -7.62
N VAL A 53 -1.66 3.31 -6.92
CA VAL A 53 -2.39 3.58 -5.68
C VAL A 53 -3.89 3.41 -5.94
N LYS A 54 -4.56 2.66 -5.06
CA LYS A 54 -6.02 2.61 -5.01
C LYS A 54 -6.52 3.63 -4.00
N THR A 55 -7.36 4.56 -4.44
CA THR A 55 -7.95 5.57 -3.56
C THR A 55 -9.37 5.20 -3.21
N ILE A 56 -9.68 5.16 -1.92
CA ILE A 56 -11.04 5.06 -1.40
C ILE A 56 -11.49 6.47 -1.03
N ASN A 57 -12.63 6.89 -1.58
CA ASN A 57 -13.30 8.12 -1.16
C ASN A 57 -14.09 7.81 0.12
N SER A 58 -13.80 8.54 1.19
CA SER A 58 -14.47 8.33 2.47
C SER A 58 -14.54 9.64 3.25
N PRO A 59 -15.65 9.95 3.94
CA PRO A 59 -15.69 11.10 4.85
C PRO A 59 -14.99 10.84 6.19
N PHE A 60 -14.53 9.61 6.45
CA PHE A 60 -14.06 9.18 7.77
C PHE A 60 -12.56 9.39 8.02
N GLY A 61 -11.84 9.99 7.08
CA GLY A 61 -10.40 10.23 7.22
C GLY A 61 -9.63 8.92 7.36
N HIS A 62 -8.68 8.90 8.29
CA HIS A 62 -7.87 7.72 8.55
C HIS A 62 -8.73 6.48 8.83
N ASP A 63 -9.79 6.61 9.61
CA ASP A 63 -10.64 5.49 9.98
C ASP A 63 -11.43 4.91 8.80
N GLY A 64 -11.37 5.52 7.61
CA GLY A 64 -11.92 4.97 6.38
C GLY A 64 -11.43 3.55 6.07
N PHE A 65 -10.20 3.17 6.46
CA PHE A 65 -9.72 1.80 6.26
C PHE A 65 -10.44 0.75 7.14
N LEU A 66 -11.09 1.18 8.22
CA LEU A 66 -11.91 0.33 9.10
C LEU A 66 -13.40 0.37 8.75
N ILE A 67 -13.86 1.52 8.25
CA ILE A 67 -15.30 1.78 8.04
C ILE A 67 -15.76 1.41 6.64
N GLU A 68 -14.93 1.60 5.61
CA GLU A 68 -15.28 1.29 4.20
C GLU A 68 -15.06 -0.20 3.89
N VAL A 69 -15.76 -1.06 4.63
CA VAL A 69 -15.53 -2.52 4.66
C VAL A 69 -15.64 -3.15 3.27
N GLU A 70 -16.62 -2.75 2.47
CA GLU A 70 -16.84 -3.27 1.13
C GLU A 70 -15.67 -2.90 0.20
N SER A 71 -15.30 -1.61 0.14
CA SER A 71 -14.20 -1.15 -0.71
C SER A 71 -12.86 -1.76 -0.28
N VAL A 72 -12.58 -1.83 1.02
CA VAL A 72 -11.37 -2.47 1.54
C VAL A 72 -11.37 -3.97 1.22
N GLY A 73 -12.52 -4.64 1.39
CA GLY A 73 -12.67 -6.07 1.11
C GLY A 73 -12.48 -6.43 -0.36
N GLU A 74 -12.94 -5.59 -1.29
CA GLU A 74 -12.67 -5.75 -2.72
C GLU A 74 -11.18 -5.69 -3.04
N ILE A 75 -10.47 -4.70 -2.48
CA ILE A 75 -9.02 -4.56 -2.69
C ILE A 75 -8.26 -5.75 -2.10
N ILE A 76 -8.66 -6.24 -0.93
CA ILE A 76 -8.06 -7.44 -0.33
C ILE A 76 -8.26 -8.65 -1.25
N ARG A 77 -9.47 -8.85 -1.79
CA ARG A 77 -9.75 -9.96 -2.72
C ARG A 77 -8.88 -9.89 -3.96
N GLU A 78 -8.77 -8.72 -4.59
CA GLU A 78 -7.87 -8.51 -5.73
C GLU A 78 -6.40 -8.82 -5.38
N THR A 79 -5.96 -8.45 -4.16
CA THR A 79 -4.60 -8.70 -3.69
C THR A 79 -4.34 -10.19 -3.50
N ILE A 80 -5.30 -10.93 -2.96
CA ILE A 80 -5.22 -12.40 -2.81
C ILE A 80 -5.15 -13.06 -4.20
N GLU A 81 -6.00 -12.65 -5.14
CA GLU A 81 -5.98 -13.17 -6.50
C GLU A 81 -4.65 -12.89 -7.22
N LEU A 82 -4.03 -11.74 -6.95
CA LEU A 82 -2.70 -11.41 -7.47
C LEU A 82 -1.63 -12.35 -6.93
N GLY A 83 -1.67 -12.67 -5.63
CA GLY A 83 -0.78 -13.66 -5.01
C GLY A 83 -0.96 -15.05 -5.60
N LEU A 84 -2.20 -15.55 -5.70
CA LEU A 84 -2.49 -16.88 -6.24
C LEU A 84 -2.01 -17.05 -7.70
N LYS A 85 -2.11 -15.98 -8.51
CA LYS A 85 -1.61 -16.00 -9.89
C LYS A 85 -0.09 -16.13 -9.97
N LEU A 86 0.66 -15.65 -8.97
CA LEU A 86 2.11 -15.83 -8.94
C LEU A 86 2.50 -17.27 -8.63
N ASP A 87 1.85 -17.88 -7.65
CA ASP A 87 2.10 -19.27 -7.25
C ASP A 87 1.85 -20.23 -8.43
N LEU A 88 0.81 -19.95 -9.23
CA LEU A 88 0.47 -20.74 -10.42
C LEU A 88 1.48 -20.58 -11.58
N VAL A 89 2.28 -19.52 -11.59
CA VAL A 89 3.29 -19.23 -12.63
C VAL A 89 4.69 -19.70 -12.19
N GLY A 90 4.83 -20.32 -11.01
CA GLY A 90 6.06 -20.98 -10.58
C GLY A 90 7.17 -20.01 -10.17
N ARG A 91 6.81 -18.92 -9.49
CA ARG A 91 7.75 -18.14 -8.67
C ARG A 91 7.58 -18.51 -7.21
#